data_AF-A0A8S4QDG0-F1
#
_entry.id   AF-A0A8S4QDG0-F1
#
_cell.length_a   1.000
_cell.length_b   1.000
_cell.length_c   1.000
_cell.angle_alpha   90.00
_cell.angle_beta   90.00
_cell.angle_gamma   90.00
#
_symmetry.space_group_name_H-M   'P 1'
#
loop_
_entity.id
_entity.type
_entity.pdbx_description
1 polymer ?
#
loop_
_entity_poly.entity_id
_entity_poly.type
_entity_poly.pdbx_seq_one_letter_code
_entity_poly.pdbx_strand_id
1 'polypeptide(L)' 'MLRMQKMYVLNYRLSPNNDALIPGRKMSFTSYPGFVQSTDDFYIISTGLVAAETTIGNSNRTLFENIKPVGQ' A
#
# COMPACT_ATOMS: atom_id res chain seq x y z
N MET A 1 -17.19 -12.28 6.56
CA MET A 1 -15.97 -11.53 6.95
C MET A 1 -14.76 -12.46 6.85
N LEU A 2 -14.32 -12.81 5.64
CA LEU A 2 -13.17 -13.69 5.45
C LEU A 2 -11.89 -12.84 5.49
N ARG A 3 -11.05 -13.05 6.51
CA ARG A 3 -9.90 -12.17 6.80
C ARG A 3 -8.59 -12.93 6.66
N MET A 4 -7.52 -12.21 6.34
CA MET A 4 -6.18 -12.76 6.29
C MET A 4 -5.18 -11.69 6.73
N GLN A 5 -4.54 -11.87 7.88
CA GLN A 5 -3.35 -11.09 8.22
C GLN A 5 -2.16 -11.64 7.42
N LYS A 6 -1.39 -10.75 6.81
CA LYS A 6 -0.26 -11.11 5.93
C LYS A 6 1.03 -10.57 6.50
N MET A 7 2.12 -11.29 6.20
CA MET A 7 3.49 -10.85 6.44
C MET A 7 4.28 -11.07 5.16
N TYR A 8 4.74 -9.98 4.55
CA TYR A 8 5.56 -10.01 3.36
C TYR A 8 7.01 -9.72 3.72
N VAL A 9 7.92 -10.46 3.09
CA VAL A 9 9.37 -10.24 3.10
C VAL A 9 9.83 -10.23 1.65
N LEU A 10 9.92 -9.04 1.06
CA LEU A 10 10.17 -8.84 -0.36
C LEU A 10 11.53 -8.18 -0.56
N ASN A 11 12.49 -8.92 -1.11
CA ASN A 11 13.84 -8.40 -1.37
C ASN A 11 13.92 -7.60 -2.67
N TYR A 12 13.00 -6.66 -2.86
CA TYR A 12 13.05 -5.74 -3.99
C TYR A 12 14.14 -4.70 -3.81
N ARG A 13 14.73 -4.31 -4.93
CA ARG A 13 15.74 -3.26 -5.03
C ARG A 13 15.09 -1.90 -5.20
N LEU A 14 15.78 -0.83 -4.80
CA LEU A 14 15.27 0.55 -4.90
C LEU A 14 15.07 0.99 -6.37
N SER A 15 15.98 0.59 -7.25
CA SER A 15 15.88 0.83 -8.70
C SER A 15 16.65 -0.26 -9.46
N PRO A 16 16.45 -0.40 -10.78
CA PRO A 16 17.12 -1.45 -11.57
C PRO A 16 18.65 -1.43 -11.49
N ASN A 17 19.24 -0.24 -11.33
CA ASN A 17 20.70 -0.04 -11.28
C ASN A 17 21.23 0.15 -9.85
N ASN A 18 20.39 -0.07 -8.83
CA ASN A 18 20.75 0.10 -7.44
C ASN A 18 20.54 -1.21 -6.67
N ASP A 19 21.61 -1.78 -6.14
CA ASP A 19 21.54 -3.04 -5.38
C ASP A 19 20.96 -2.88 -3.96
N ALA A 20 20.76 -1.64 -3.48
CA ALA A 20 20.14 -1.39 -2.18
C ALA A 20 18.68 -1.88 -2.17
N LEU A 21 18.32 -2.62 -1.12
CA LEU A 21 16.95 -3.08 -0.90
C LEU A 21 16.03 -1.92 -0.53
N ILE A 22 14.74 -2.04 -0.85
CA ILE A 22 13.74 -1.10 -0.38
C ILE A 22 13.69 -1.09 1.16
N PRO A 23 13.60 0.09 1.82
CA PRO A 23 13.59 0.17 3.28
C PRO A 23 12.43 -0.61 3.93
N GLY A 24 11.26 -0.62 3.27
CA GLY A 24 10.03 -1.29 3.73
C GLY A 24 9.93 -2.77 3.35
N ARG A 25 11.05 -3.45 3.09
CA ARG A 25 11.06 -4.83 2.57
C ARG A 25 10.32 -5.86 3.42
N LYS A 26 10.13 -5.62 4.72
CA LYS A 26 9.25 -6.46 5.56
C LYS A 26 8.06 -5.65 6.03
N MET A 27 6.87 -6.21 5.89
CA MET A 27 5.65 -5.58 6.37
C MET A 27 4.62 -6.61 6.79
N SER A 28 3.96 -6.36 7.92
CA SER A 28 2.75 -7.09 8.31
C SER A 28 1.55 -6.17 8.22
N PHE A 29 0.44 -6.67 7.67
CA PHE A 29 -0.75 -5.87 7.43
C PHE A 29 -2.02 -6.71 7.46
N THR A 30 -3.15 -6.06 7.75
CA THR A 30 -4.48 -6.68 7.66
C THR A 30 -4.91 -6.79 6.20
N SER A 31 -5.61 -7.86 5.81
CA SER A 31 -5.98 -8.08 4.41
C SER A 31 -7.10 -9.13 4.26
N TYR A 32 -7.34 -9.53 3.01
CA TYR A 32 -8.40 -10.40 2.54
C TYR A 32 -7.85 -11.37 1.46
N PRO A 33 -8.48 -12.55 1.23
CA PRO A 33 -8.04 -13.45 0.17
C PRO A 33 -8.02 -12.79 -1.22
N GLY A 34 -6.98 -13.05 -2.00
CA GLY A 34 -6.81 -12.49 -3.36
C GLY A 34 -6.25 -11.06 -3.43
N PHE A 35 -6.34 -10.28 -2.34
CA PHE A 35 -5.77 -8.94 -2.31
C PHE A 35 -4.26 -8.99 -2.05
N VAL A 36 -3.46 -8.25 -2.81
CA VAL A 36 -2.00 -8.17 -2.58
C VAL A 36 -1.59 -7.04 -1.64
N GLN A 37 -2.57 -6.27 -1.15
CA GLN A 37 -2.44 -5.13 -0.25
C GLN A 37 -3.47 -5.22 0.89
N SER A 38 -3.38 -4.32 1.87
CA SER A 38 -4.50 -4.02 2.76
C SER A 38 -5.58 -3.26 1.99
N THR A 39 -6.82 -3.43 2.42
CA THR A 39 -7.96 -2.60 2.00
C THR A 39 -8.70 -2.00 3.20
N ASP A 40 -8.24 -2.29 4.42
CA ASP A 40 -8.55 -1.49 5.61
C ASP A 40 -7.67 -0.24 5.63
N ASP A 41 -6.45 -0.44 5.09
CA ASP A 41 -5.13 0.10 5.38
C ASP A 41 -4.70 0.14 6.86
N PHE A 42 -3.91 -0.87 7.25
CA PHE A 42 -3.11 -0.88 8.47
C PHE A 42 -1.86 -1.74 8.27
N TYR A 43 -0.68 -1.10 8.23
CA TYR A 43 0.61 -1.74 7.96
C TYR A 43 1.60 -1.42 9.08
N ILE A 44 2.37 -2.43 9.50
CA ILE A 44 3.57 -2.30 10.33
C ILE A 44 4.76 -2.63 9.45
N ILE A 45 5.70 -1.69 9.30
CA ILE A 45 6.75 -1.74 8.28
C ILE A 45 8.14 -1.80 8.94
N SER A 46 9.08 -2.54 8.35
CA SER A 46 10.46 -2.68 8.86
C SER A 46 11.26 -1.39 8.97
N THR A 47 10.77 -0.30 8.38
CA THR A 47 11.32 1.05 8.56
C THR A 47 11.05 1.63 9.94
N GLY A 48 10.23 0.96 10.77
CA GLY A 48 9.72 1.50 12.03
C GLY A 48 8.47 2.37 11.85
N LEU A 49 7.95 2.48 10.62
CA LEU A 49 6.74 3.24 10.33
C LEU A 49 5.49 2.36 10.43
N VAL A 50 4.38 3.02 10.78
CA VAL A 50 3.02 2.50 10.63
C VAL A 50 2.30 3.35 9.59
N ALA A 51 1.56 2.70 8.69
CA ALA A 51 0.71 3.37 7.72
C ALA A 51 -0.74 2.90 7.89
N ALA A 52 -1.67 3.84 7.97
CA ALA A 52 -3.11 3.56 8.06
C ALA A 52 -3.92 4.72 7.45
N GLU A 53 -5.14 4.45 6.98
CA GLU A 53 -6.06 5.49 6.50
C GLU A 53 -7.51 5.27 6.90
N THR A 54 -8.32 6.30 6.63
CA THR A 54 -9.77 6.21 6.55
C THR A 54 -10.24 7.01 5.35
N THR A 55 -11.06 6.41 4.50
CA THR A 55 -11.44 7.01 3.22
C THR A 55 -12.43 8.15 3.44
N ILE A 56 -12.09 9.35 2.94
CA ILE A 56 -12.95 10.56 3.04
C ILE A 56 -13.93 10.71 1.86
N GLY A 57 -13.66 10.05 0.74
CA GLY A 57 -14.42 10.22 -0.50
C GLY A 57 -14.22 11.60 -1.17
N ASN A 58 -14.97 11.86 -2.24
CA ASN A 58 -15.05 13.18 -2.87
C ASN A 58 -16.48 13.45 -3.34
N SER A 59 -17.12 14.47 -2.77
CA SER A 59 -18.50 14.87 -3.14
C SER A 59 -18.54 16.00 -4.17
N ASN A 60 -17.41 16.66 -4.49
CA ASN A 60 -17.36 17.70 -5.50
C ASN A 60 -17.18 17.08 -6.89
N ARG A 61 -18.25 17.07 -7.69
CA ARG A 61 -18.29 16.47 -9.04
C ARG A 61 -17.28 17.10 -10.00
N THR A 62 -17.04 18.40 -9.91
CA THR A 62 -16.09 19.10 -10.80
C THR A 62 -14.65 18.62 -10.59
N LEU A 63 -14.29 18.15 -9.39
CA LEU A 63 -12.94 17.63 -9.15
C LEU A 63 -12.67 16.29 -9.85
N PHE A 64 -13.71 15.56 -10.27
CA PHE A 64 -13.53 14.31 -11.04
C PHE A 64 -12.95 14.56 -12.44
N GLU A 65 -13.00 15.80 -12.96
CA GLU A 65 -12.33 16.19 -14.21
C GLU A 65 -10.80 16.05 -14.13
N ASN A 66 -10.24 16.02 -12.90
CA ASN A 66 -8.82 15.78 -12.66
C ASN A 66 -8.45 14.29 -12.70
N ILE A 67 -9.41 13.37 -12.69
CA ILE A 67 -9.15 11.93 -12.74
C ILE A 67 -8.94 11.53 -14.19
N LYS A 68 -7.69 11.19 -14.54
CA LYS A 68 -7.28 10.79 -15.88
C LYS A 68 -6.67 9.39 -15.85
N PRO A 69 -6.80 8.60 -16.94
CA PRO A 69 -6.18 7.27 -17.01
C PRO A 69 -4.65 7.32 -17.08
N VAL A 70 -4.09 8.44 -17.55
CA VAL A 70 -2.65 8.72 -17.50
C VAL A 70 -2.38 9.47 -16.20
N GLY A 71 -1.67 8.81 -15.27
CA GLY A 71 -1.25 9.38 -14.00
C GLY A 71 -0.17 10.46 -14.13
N GLN A 72 0.23 11.02 -12.98
CA GLN A 72 1.35 11.95 -12.86
C GLN A 72 2.71 11.23 -12.93
#